data_AF-A0A0G9MNZ8-F1
#
_entry.id   AF-A0A0G9MNZ8-F1
#
_cell.length_a   1.000
_cell.length_b   1.000
_cell.length_c   1.000
_cell.angle_alpha   90.00
_cell.angle_beta   90.00
_cell.angle_gamma   90.00
#
_symmetry.space_group_name_H-M   'P 1'
#
loop_
_entity.id
_entity.type
_entity.pdbx_description
1 polymer ?
#
loop_
_entity_poly.entity_id
_entity_poly.type
_entity_poly.pdbx_seq_one_letter_code
_entity_poly.pdbx_strand_id
1 'polypeptide(L)'
;MPIDINARFAFHLDQPTDLLLQFEAAAIPEQRILSSDTQLSDAMHIARVPAQDAIGERIWVRAEGDYSVQYTAQVEVDRISPDLGSLDRLDPHDLPGETVEYLFDSRYCQADRMQSFVADRFGGLEGGAKVVAMCQWIADNFTYTPGASNATTTALDSFVERRGICRDYAHVLITFARASTIPARYVSCYAPGVEPPDFHAVAEVFLKDPTIEGGGAWYIVDATGMADPAKTVKIGIGRDAADVSFLTSFGMNDFQSSSVEVSESN
;
A
#
# COMPACT_ATOMS: atom_id res chain seq x y z
N MET A 1 -8.11 -19.99 -1.74
CA MET A 1 -6.88 -20.81 -1.69
C MET A 1 -5.82 -19.98 -0.98
N PRO A 2 -4.93 -20.57 -0.18
CA PRO A 2 -3.83 -19.82 0.40
C PRO A 2 -2.93 -19.20 -0.68
N ILE A 3 -2.25 -18.13 -0.32
CA ILE A 3 -1.28 -17.40 -1.13
C ILE A 3 0.11 -17.75 -0.62
N ASP A 4 0.95 -18.29 -1.49
CA ASP A 4 2.36 -18.56 -1.23
C ASP A 4 3.19 -17.33 -1.62
N ILE A 5 4.10 -16.93 -0.71
CA ILE A 5 4.97 -15.76 -0.85
C ILE A 5 6.41 -16.21 -0.66
N ASN A 6 7.30 -15.75 -1.54
CA ASN A 6 8.75 -15.84 -1.40
C ASN A 6 9.38 -14.50 -1.79
N ALA A 7 9.89 -13.78 -0.80
CA ALA A 7 10.50 -12.47 -0.99
C ALA A 7 11.96 -12.49 -0.50
N ARG A 8 12.85 -11.90 -1.28
CA ARG A 8 14.28 -11.78 -0.95
C ARG A 8 14.79 -10.42 -1.38
N PHE A 9 15.60 -9.80 -0.54
CA PHE A 9 16.32 -8.59 -0.93
C PHE A 9 17.65 -8.49 -0.19
N ALA A 10 18.61 -7.79 -0.79
CA ALA A 10 19.94 -7.60 -0.23
C ALA A 10 20.46 -6.20 -0.50
N PHE A 11 21.28 -5.70 0.42
CA PHE A 11 21.93 -4.40 0.35
C PHE A 11 23.26 -4.42 1.10
N HIS A 12 24.12 -3.46 0.79
CA HIS A 12 25.41 -3.24 1.47
C HIS A 12 25.39 -1.95 2.29
N LEU A 13 26.08 -1.97 3.43
CA LEU A 13 26.24 -0.84 4.33
C LEU A 13 27.74 -0.59 4.60
N ASP A 14 28.27 0.53 4.13
CA ASP A 14 29.69 0.89 4.29
C ASP A 14 30.11 1.15 5.75
N GLN A 15 29.13 1.33 6.64
CA GLN A 15 29.32 1.62 8.06
C GLN A 15 28.10 1.17 8.87
N PRO A 16 28.20 1.06 10.21
CA PRO A 16 27.08 0.70 11.07
C PRO A 16 25.88 1.64 10.86
N THR A 17 24.79 1.10 10.34
CA THR A 17 23.61 1.86 9.91
C THR A 17 22.35 1.29 10.53
N ASP A 18 21.46 2.17 11.00
CA ASP A 18 20.13 1.77 11.46
C ASP A 18 19.16 1.72 10.27
N LEU A 19 18.35 0.67 10.25
CA LEU A 19 17.37 0.36 9.22
C LEU A 19 16.04 0.02 9.89
N LEU A 20 14.95 0.33 9.19
CA LEU A 20 13.62 -0.05 9.58
C LEU A 20 12.93 -0.76 8.41
N LEU A 21 12.78 -2.07 8.56
CA LEU A 21 12.25 -2.97 7.53
C LEU A 21 10.77 -3.25 7.76
N GLN A 22 10.01 -3.47 6.68
CA GLN A 22 8.60 -3.87 6.74
C GLN A 22 8.20 -4.67 5.49
N PHE A 23 8.24 -6.00 5.58
CA PHE A 23 7.99 -6.88 4.44
C PHE A 23 7.16 -8.12 4.81
N GLU A 24 6.93 -8.40 6.09
CA GLU A 24 6.18 -9.58 6.50
C GLU A 24 4.67 -9.34 6.37
N ALA A 25 3.92 -10.38 6.00
CA ALA A 25 2.47 -10.31 5.95
C ALA A 25 1.89 -9.95 7.32
N ALA A 26 0.90 -9.05 7.36
CA ALA A 26 0.22 -8.68 8.60
C ALA A 26 -0.73 -9.78 9.09
N ALA A 27 -0.76 -10.04 10.40
CA ALA A 27 -1.77 -10.89 11.00
C ALA A 27 -2.99 -10.02 11.41
N ILE A 28 -4.05 -10.06 10.60
CA ILE A 28 -5.26 -9.23 10.78
C ILE A 28 -6.52 -10.09 10.58
N PRO A 29 -7.72 -9.65 11.02
CA PRO A 29 -8.92 -10.50 11.00
C PRO A 29 -9.27 -11.12 9.63
N GLU A 30 -9.05 -10.39 8.54
CA GLU A 30 -9.30 -10.83 7.15
C GLU A 30 -8.11 -11.55 6.49
N GLN A 31 -7.02 -11.79 7.24
CA GLN A 31 -5.77 -12.36 6.73
C GLN A 31 -5.06 -13.19 7.79
N ARG A 32 -5.06 -14.51 7.61
CA ARG A 32 -4.47 -15.47 8.54
C ARG A 32 -3.17 -16.06 7.98
N ILE A 33 -2.08 -15.85 8.71
CA ILE A 33 -0.79 -16.47 8.40
C ILE A 33 -0.85 -17.94 8.82
N LEU A 34 -0.76 -18.85 7.85
CA LEU A 34 -0.76 -20.30 8.09
C LEU A 34 0.64 -20.79 8.48
N SER A 35 1.66 -20.26 7.79
CA SER A 35 3.07 -20.47 8.12
C SER A 35 3.90 -19.30 7.61
N SER A 36 5.03 -19.04 8.27
CA SER A 36 6.01 -18.05 7.82
C SER A 36 7.40 -18.37 8.35
N ASP A 37 8.43 -18.07 7.56
CA ASP A 37 9.84 -18.13 7.94
C ASP A 37 10.54 -16.84 7.50
N THR A 38 11.26 -16.21 8.43
CA THR A 38 12.03 -15.00 8.19
C THR A 38 13.50 -15.28 8.54
N GLN A 39 14.36 -15.18 7.55
CA GLN A 39 15.80 -15.28 7.70
C GLN A 39 16.43 -13.91 7.49
N LEU A 40 17.15 -13.45 8.51
CA LEU A 40 17.87 -12.20 8.52
C LEU A 40 19.36 -12.51 8.69
N SER A 41 20.21 -11.79 7.96
CA SER A 41 21.66 -11.82 8.21
C SER A 41 21.99 -11.37 9.64
N ASP A 42 23.16 -11.76 10.14
CA ASP A 42 23.63 -11.35 11.46
C ASP A 42 23.67 -9.82 11.57
N ALA A 43 23.14 -9.30 12.68
CA ALA A 43 23.06 -7.87 12.93
C ALA A 43 23.57 -7.54 14.35
N MET A 44 24.03 -6.32 14.54
CA MET A 44 24.38 -5.79 15.86
C MET A 44 23.15 -5.63 16.75
N HIS A 45 21.99 -5.36 16.13
CA HIS A 45 20.72 -5.21 16.83
C HIS A 45 19.56 -5.62 15.92
N ILE A 46 18.58 -6.31 16.49
CA ILE A 46 17.28 -6.60 15.88
C ILE A 46 16.19 -6.38 16.92
N ALA A 47 15.16 -5.58 16.60
CA ALA A 47 13.98 -5.42 17.43
C ALA A 47 12.72 -5.25 16.58
N ARG A 48 11.60 -5.82 17.02
CA ARG A 48 10.30 -5.70 16.35
C ARG A 48 9.45 -4.63 17.04
N VAL A 49 8.73 -3.84 16.26
CA VAL A 49 7.82 -2.80 16.74
C VAL A 49 6.52 -2.82 15.95
N PRO A 50 5.38 -2.40 16.54
CA PRO A 50 4.14 -2.26 15.79
C PRO A 50 4.28 -1.30 14.61
N ALA A 51 3.66 -1.63 13.49
CA ALA A 51 3.51 -0.69 12.37
C ALA A 51 2.35 0.29 12.61
N GLN A 52 2.13 1.18 11.64
CA GLN A 52 1.00 2.13 11.66
C GLN A 52 -0.33 1.39 11.87
N ASP A 53 -1.19 1.96 12.72
CA ASP A 53 -2.47 1.39 13.19
C ASP A 53 -2.37 -0.05 13.71
N ALA A 54 -1.18 -0.48 14.13
CA ALA A 54 -0.87 -1.86 14.51
C ALA A 54 -1.18 -2.90 13.40
N ILE A 55 -1.19 -2.49 12.13
CA ILE A 55 -1.35 -3.40 10.99
C ILE A 55 0.03 -3.80 10.47
N GLY A 56 0.46 -4.98 10.89
CA GLY A 56 1.79 -5.52 10.62
C GLY A 56 2.83 -5.07 11.64
N GLU A 57 4.07 -5.44 11.38
CA GLU A 57 5.21 -5.11 12.24
C GLU A 57 6.34 -4.51 11.41
N ARG A 58 7.17 -3.69 12.07
CA ARG A 58 8.43 -3.20 11.52
C ARG A 58 9.59 -3.81 12.30
N ILE A 59 10.71 -4.00 11.64
CA ILE A 59 11.91 -4.60 12.21
C ILE A 59 13.04 -3.56 12.19
N TRP A 60 13.41 -3.06 13.36
CA TRP A 60 14.64 -2.31 13.56
C TRP A 60 15.82 -3.25 13.40
N VAL A 61 16.77 -2.86 12.55
CA VAL A 61 18.04 -3.56 12.34
C VAL A 61 19.17 -2.55 12.44
N ARG A 62 20.23 -2.89 13.17
CA ARG A 62 21.52 -2.19 13.08
C ARG A 62 22.55 -3.16 12.53
N ALA A 63 23.10 -2.87 11.36
CA ALA A 63 24.03 -3.75 10.67
C ALA A 63 25.13 -2.97 9.93
N GLU A 64 26.14 -3.68 9.45
CA GLU A 64 27.25 -3.20 8.64
C GLU A 64 27.64 -4.32 7.66
N GLY A 65 28.16 -3.98 6.48
CA GLY A 65 28.52 -4.94 5.44
C GLY A 65 27.32 -5.42 4.62
N ASP A 66 27.46 -6.60 4.00
CA ASP A 66 26.40 -7.22 3.22
C ASP A 66 25.30 -7.75 4.14
N TYR A 67 24.05 -7.39 3.84
CA TYR A 67 22.89 -7.81 4.60
C TYR A 67 21.80 -8.32 3.65
N SER A 68 21.34 -9.53 3.90
CA SER A 68 20.26 -10.17 3.14
C SER A 68 19.06 -10.52 4.03
N VAL A 69 17.89 -10.47 3.41
CA VAL A 69 16.60 -10.85 3.98
C VAL A 69 15.96 -11.88 3.06
N GLN A 70 15.45 -12.96 3.65
CA GLN A 70 14.57 -13.91 2.99
C GLN A 70 13.31 -14.11 3.84
N TYR A 71 12.16 -14.05 3.18
CA TYR A 71 10.86 -14.27 3.77
C TYR A 71 10.07 -15.25 2.93
N THR A 72 9.53 -16.28 3.58
CA THR A 72 8.51 -17.14 2.98
C THR A 72 7.28 -17.18 3.85
N ALA A 73 6.10 -17.24 3.23
CA ALA A 73 4.86 -17.39 3.97
C ALA A 73 3.78 -18.06 3.13
N GLN A 74 2.85 -18.72 3.83
CA GLN A 74 1.58 -19.15 3.29
C GLN A 74 0.47 -18.43 4.05
N VAL A 75 -0.36 -17.68 3.32
CA VAL A 75 -1.35 -16.78 3.92
C VAL A 75 -2.73 -17.05 3.34
N GLU A 76 -3.71 -17.25 4.21
CA GLU A 76 -5.11 -17.33 3.82
C GLU A 76 -5.76 -15.94 3.93
N VAL A 77 -6.37 -15.48 2.84
CA VAL A 77 -7.10 -14.21 2.79
C VAL A 77 -8.60 -14.51 2.80
N ASP A 78 -9.32 -13.95 3.78
CA ASP A 78 -10.77 -14.03 3.90
C ASP A 78 -11.34 -12.61 3.88
N ARG A 79 -11.41 -12.05 2.67
CA ARG A 79 -11.87 -10.68 2.42
C ARG A 79 -13.11 -10.70 1.54
N ILE A 80 -14.13 -9.97 1.98
CA ILE A 80 -15.32 -9.72 1.16
C ILE A 80 -14.98 -8.63 0.15
N SER A 81 -15.24 -8.89 -1.14
CA SER A 81 -15.07 -7.93 -2.22
C SER A 81 -16.43 -7.60 -2.83
N PRO A 82 -17.17 -6.62 -2.28
CA PRO A 82 -18.45 -6.19 -2.83
C PRO A 82 -18.27 -5.42 -4.15
N ASP A 83 -19.37 -5.14 -4.85
CA ASP A 83 -19.35 -4.16 -5.94
C ASP A 83 -19.09 -2.76 -5.35
N LEU A 84 -17.85 -2.31 -5.43
CA LEU A 84 -17.39 -1.03 -4.90
C LEU A 84 -18.25 0.13 -5.43
N GLY A 85 -18.69 0.08 -6.70
CA GLY A 85 -19.47 1.15 -7.31
C GLY A 85 -20.84 1.37 -6.67
N SER A 86 -21.36 0.36 -5.96
CA SER A 86 -22.65 0.41 -5.27
C SER A 86 -22.59 0.97 -3.85
N LEU A 87 -21.38 1.19 -3.30
CA LEU A 87 -21.21 1.62 -1.92
C LEU A 87 -21.31 3.15 -1.78
N ASP A 88 -22.02 3.59 -0.75
CA ASP A 88 -22.10 5.00 -0.40
C ASP A 88 -20.85 5.46 0.37
N ARG A 89 -20.59 6.77 0.36
CA ARG A 89 -19.66 7.39 1.34
C ARG A 89 -20.38 7.59 2.68
N LEU A 90 -19.61 7.68 3.76
CA LEU A 90 -20.12 8.30 4.99
C LEU A 90 -19.98 9.83 4.89
N ASP A 91 -20.86 10.55 5.58
CA ASP A 91 -20.65 11.98 5.78
C ASP A 91 -19.49 12.22 6.76
N PRO A 92 -18.72 13.31 6.64
CA PRO A 92 -17.51 13.51 7.45
C PRO A 92 -17.76 13.52 8.96
N HIS A 93 -18.96 13.89 9.39
CA HIS A 93 -19.34 13.92 10.80
C HIS A 93 -19.75 12.56 11.36
N ASP A 94 -19.97 11.56 10.50
CA ASP A 94 -20.31 10.17 10.85
C ASP A 94 -19.08 9.24 10.79
N LEU A 95 -17.92 9.78 10.41
CA LEU A 95 -16.70 8.98 10.26
C LEU A 95 -16.17 8.50 11.62
N PRO A 96 -15.76 7.22 11.72
CA PRO A 96 -15.01 6.74 12.87
C PRO A 96 -13.68 7.47 13.04
N GLY A 97 -13.24 7.66 14.29
CA GLY A 97 -12.06 8.46 14.63
C GLY A 97 -10.77 7.98 13.97
N GLU A 98 -10.60 6.67 13.81
CA GLU A 98 -9.45 6.03 13.17
C GLU A 98 -9.33 6.35 11.67
N THR A 99 -10.40 6.83 11.04
CA THR A 99 -10.38 7.19 9.60
C THR A 99 -9.97 8.64 9.37
N VAL A 100 -10.05 9.49 10.39
CA VAL A 100 -9.96 10.95 10.24
C VAL A 100 -8.57 11.38 9.73
N GLU A 101 -7.49 10.73 10.19
CA GLU A 101 -6.13 11.08 9.74
C GLU A 101 -5.90 10.83 8.25
N TYR A 102 -6.69 9.92 7.67
CA TYR A 102 -6.64 9.51 6.27
C TYR A 102 -7.45 10.41 5.35
N LEU A 103 -8.02 11.51 5.86
CA LEU A 103 -8.56 12.62 5.07
C LEU A 103 -7.48 13.67 4.75
N PHE A 104 -6.44 13.78 5.57
CA PHE A 104 -5.48 14.89 5.48
C PHE A 104 -4.31 14.61 4.53
N ASP A 105 -3.72 15.69 4.02
CA ASP A 105 -2.52 15.63 3.19
C ASP A 105 -1.34 14.97 3.90
N SER A 106 -0.58 14.22 3.14
CA SER A 106 0.66 13.57 3.59
C SER A 106 1.81 13.90 2.64
N ARG A 107 3.03 13.42 2.93
CA ARG A 107 4.25 13.77 2.20
C ARG A 107 4.11 13.62 0.69
N TYR A 108 3.50 12.52 0.24
CA TYR A 108 3.36 12.19 -1.17
C TYR A 108 1.95 12.43 -1.73
N CYS A 109 0.97 12.75 -0.88
CA CYS A 109 -0.44 12.90 -1.28
C CYS A 109 -0.97 14.29 -0.88
N GLN A 110 -0.83 15.28 -1.75
CA GLN A 110 -1.32 16.66 -1.53
C GLN A 110 -2.73 16.84 -2.14
N ALA A 111 -3.75 16.40 -1.41
CA ALA A 111 -5.14 16.37 -1.85
C ALA A 111 -5.79 17.77 -1.91
N ASP A 112 -5.39 18.68 -1.03
CA ASP A 112 -5.78 20.09 -1.06
C ASP A 112 -5.58 20.74 -2.45
N ARG A 113 -4.50 20.37 -3.15
CA ARG A 113 -4.14 20.88 -4.48
C ARG A 113 -4.92 20.24 -5.62
N MET A 114 -5.73 19.22 -5.37
CA MET A 114 -6.48 18.48 -6.39
C MET A 114 -8.00 18.63 -6.32
N GLN A 115 -8.52 19.37 -5.33
CA GLN A 115 -9.97 19.55 -5.14
C GLN A 115 -10.70 20.07 -6.39
N SER A 116 -10.20 21.12 -7.03
CA SER A 116 -10.84 21.68 -8.24
C SER A 116 -10.88 20.69 -9.39
N PHE A 117 -9.76 20.02 -9.67
CA PHE A 117 -9.69 19.01 -10.73
C PHE A 117 -10.67 17.87 -10.46
N VAL A 118 -10.69 17.37 -9.22
CA VAL A 118 -11.55 16.26 -8.83
C VAL A 118 -13.03 16.64 -8.87
N ALA A 119 -13.40 17.84 -8.43
CA ALA A 119 -14.75 18.38 -8.53
C ALA A 119 -15.20 18.51 -10.00
N ASP A 120 -14.36 19.08 -10.86
CA ASP A 120 -14.67 19.29 -12.27
C ASP A 120 -14.84 17.96 -13.04
N ARG A 121 -14.01 16.96 -12.72
CA ARG A 121 -13.98 15.68 -13.46
C ARG A 121 -14.94 14.64 -12.91
N PHE A 122 -15.17 14.62 -11.60
CA PHE A 122 -15.89 13.54 -10.92
C PHE A 122 -17.02 14.05 -10.01
N GLY A 123 -17.33 15.35 -10.02
CA GLY A 123 -18.33 15.96 -9.14
C GLY A 123 -19.77 15.48 -9.34
N GLY A 124 -20.09 14.87 -10.49
CA GLY A 124 -21.39 14.25 -10.76
C GLY A 124 -21.57 12.85 -10.19
N LEU A 125 -20.54 12.28 -9.53
CA LEU A 125 -20.56 10.96 -8.90
C LEU A 125 -20.41 11.12 -7.38
N GLU A 126 -20.72 10.07 -6.62
CA GLU A 126 -20.52 10.00 -5.17
C GLU A 126 -20.05 8.60 -4.73
N GLY A 127 -19.62 8.48 -3.48
CA GLY A 127 -19.26 7.20 -2.87
C GLY A 127 -18.26 6.39 -3.68
N GLY A 128 -18.47 5.08 -3.71
CA GLY A 128 -17.65 4.15 -4.45
C GLY A 128 -17.76 4.31 -5.96
N ALA A 129 -18.90 4.74 -6.52
CA ALA A 129 -19.00 5.06 -7.94
C ALA A 129 -17.99 6.15 -8.36
N LYS A 130 -17.76 7.15 -7.50
CA LYS A 130 -16.72 8.16 -7.71
C LYS A 130 -15.31 7.55 -7.67
N VAL A 131 -15.04 6.67 -6.69
CA VAL A 131 -13.74 6.00 -6.55
C VAL A 131 -13.43 5.12 -7.76
N VAL A 132 -14.40 4.34 -8.24
CA VAL A 132 -14.27 3.51 -9.45
C VAL A 132 -13.94 4.37 -10.66
N ALA A 133 -14.63 5.51 -10.84
CA ALA A 133 -14.35 6.42 -11.94
C ALA A 133 -12.95 7.06 -11.87
N MET A 134 -12.48 7.40 -10.66
CA MET A 134 -11.11 7.88 -10.45
C MET A 134 -10.08 6.82 -10.80
N CYS A 135 -10.28 5.59 -10.31
CA CYS A 135 -9.43 4.44 -10.57
C CYS A 135 -9.31 4.18 -12.08
N GLN A 136 -10.45 4.09 -12.77
CA GLN A 136 -10.49 3.91 -14.22
C GLN A 136 -9.79 5.05 -14.96
N TRP A 137 -10.02 6.29 -14.54
CA TRP A 137 -9.37 7.43 -15.18
C TRP A 137 -7.84 7.38 -15.04
N ILE A 138 -7.31 6.99 -13.88
CA ILE A 138 -5.87 6.81 -13.69
C ILE A 138 -5.37 5.69 -14.62
N ALA A 139 -6.02 4.54 -14.64
CA ALA A 139 -5.66 3.41 -15.51
C ALA A 139 -5.60 3.81 -16.99
N ASP A 140 -6.57 4.60 -17.46
CA ASP A 140 -6.66 5.03 -18.86
C ASP A 140 -5.66 6.14 -19.24
N ASN A 141 -5.18 6.92 -18.26
CA ASN A 141 -4.39 8.13 -18.51
C ASN A 141 -2.94 8.00 -18.08
N PHE A 142 -2.54 6.89 -17.46
CA PHE A 142 -1.18 6.67 -16.99
C PHE A 142 -0.52 5.51 -17.73
N THR A 143 0.79 5.64 -17.97
CA THR A 143 1.62 4.54 -18.48
C THR A 143 2.48 3.96 -17.37
N TYR A 144 2.35 2.65 -17.11
CA TYR A 144 3.22 1.96 -16.16
C TYR A 144 4.65 1.91 -16.70
N THR A 145 5.58 2.61 -16.06
CA THR A 145 6.94 2.81 -16.56
C THR A 145 7.97 2.64 -15.43
N PRO A 146 8.61 1.48 -15.32
CA PRO A 146 9.71 1.28 -14.37
C PRO A 146 10.81 2.34 -14.54
N GLY A 147 11.28 2.91 -13.44
CA GLY A 147 12.31 3.97 -13.44
C GLY A 147 11.80 5.38 -13.81
N ALA A 148 10.51 5.58 -14.04
CA ALA A 148 9.95 6.91 -14.30
C ALA A 148 9.89 7.80 -13.04
N SER A 149 9.84 7.20 -11.85
CA SER A 149 9.75 7.88 -10.56
C SER A 149 10.89 7.49 -9.62
N ASN A 150 11.06 8.25 -8.55
CA ASN A 150 12.02 7.97 -7.49
C ASN A 150 11.39 8.19 -6.10
N ALA A 151 12.16 7.98 -5.04
CA ALA A 151 11.68 8.07 -3.66
C ALA A 151 11.11 9.45 -3.26
N THR A 152 11.38 10.50 -4.03
CA THR A 152 10.87 11.86 -3.78
C THR A 152 9.63 12.22 -4.60
N THR A 153 9.28 11.42 -5.61
CA THR A 153 8.12 11.66 -6.49
C THR A 153 6.82 11.64 -5.70
N THR A 154 6.01 12.68 -5.90
CA THR A 154 4.69 12.87 -5.27
C THR A 154 3.55 12.56 -6.24
N ALA A 155 2.33 12.43 -5.71
CA ALA A 155 1.12 12.27 -6.51
C ALA A 155 0.94 13.38 -7.56
N LEU A 156 1.31 14.62 -7.23
CA LEU A 156 1.23 15.74 -8.16
C LEU A 156 2.23 15.63 -9.31
N ASP A 157 3.44 15.17 -9.03
CA ASP A 157 4.46 14.94 -10.06
C ASP A 157 3.96 13.88 -11.03
N SER A 158 3.51 12.72 -10.52
CA SER A 158 2.98 11.63 -11.34
C SER A 158 1.71 12.02 -12.08
N PHE A 159 0.86 12.86 -11.48
CA PHE A 159 -0.30 13.44 -12.15
C PHE A 159 0.10 14.30 -13.36
N VAL A 160 1.14 15.12 -13.25
CA VAL A 160 1.63 15.91 -14.38
C VAL A 160 2.31 15.02 -15.42
N GLU A 161 3.13 14.07 -14.98
CA GLU A 161 3.92 13.21 -15.86
C GLU A 161 3.11 12.11 -16.57
N ARG A 162 1.97 11.69 -16.02
CA ARG A 162 1.10 10.63 -16.58
C ARG A 162 1.81 9.28 -16.73
N ARG A 163 2.75 9.00 -15.83
CA ARG A 163 3.50 7.75 -15.77
C ARG A 163 4.03 7.52 -14.36
N GLY A 164 4.37 6.27 -14.07
CA GLY A 164 4.90 5.86 -12.78
C GLY A 164 4.83 4.35 -12.60
N ILE A 165 5.00 3.91 -11.36
CA ILE A 165 4.83 2.52 -10.92
C ILE A 165 3.66 2.41 -9.93
N CYS A 166 3.39 1.21 -9.39
CA CYS A 166 2.28 0.94 -8.47
C CYS A 166 2.15 1.97 -7.32
N ARG A 167 3.28 2.35 -6.70
CA ARG A 167 3.34 3.39 -5.67
C ARG A 167 2.69 4.71 -6.11
N ASP A 168 3.02 5.15 -7.32
CA ASP A 168 2.57 6.44 -7.86
C ASP A 168 1.07 6.41 -8.19
N TYR A 169 0.60 5.29 -8.76
CA TYR A 169 -0.82 5.05 -9.02
C TYR A 169 -1.64 5.09 -7.72
N ALA A 170 -1.16 4.40 -6.68
CA ALA A 170 -1.78 4.42 -5.35
C ALA A 170 -1.81 5.84 -4.76
N HIS A 171 -0.71 6.59 -4.83
CA HIS A 171 -0.65 7.98 -4.32
C HIS A 171 -1.60 8.92 -5.05
N VAL A 172 -1.72 8.82 -6.38
CA VAL A 172 -2.68 9.63 -7.15
C VAL A 172 -4.12 9.29 -6.77
N LEU A 173 -4.44 8.00 -6.65
CA LEU A 173 -5.79 7.57 -6.27
C LEU A 173 -6.16 8.03 -4.84
N ILE A 174 -5.24 7.88 -3.88
CA ILE A 174 -5.42 8.36 -2.50
C ILE A 174 -5.64 9.88 -2.50
N THR A 175 -4.85 10.62 -3.28
CA THR A 175 -4.97 12.08 -3.41
C THR A 175 -6.35 12.46 -3.96
N PHE A 176 -6.87 11.74 -4.96
CA PHE A 176 -8.20 12.02 -5.52
C PHE A 176 -9.34 11.69 -4.55
N ALA A 177 -9.24 10.56 -3.84
CA ALA A 177 -10.22 10.16 -2.86
C ALA A 177 -10.30 11.16 -1.70
N ARG A 178 -9.15 11.56 -1.14
CA ARG A 178 -9.07 12.59 -0.08
C ARG A 178 -9.60 13.94 -0.54
N ALA A 179 -9.29 14.34 -1.78
CA ALA A 179 -9.85 15.56 -2.38
C ALA A 179 -11.38 15.51 -2.55
N SER A 180 -11.98 14.33 -2.49
CA SER A 180 -13.43 14.09 -2.45
C SER A 180 -13.99 13.82 -1.06
N THR A 181 -13.21 14.07 0.01
CA THR A 181 -13.60 13.79 1.40
C THR A 181 -13.92 12.31 1.66
N ILE A 182 -13.27 11.40 0.93
CA ILE A 182 -13.30 9.97 1.20
C ILE A 182 -11.96 9.61 1.86
N PRO A 183 -11.96 9.07 3.10
CA PRO A 183 -10.72 8.63 3.73
C PRO A 183 -10.04 7.58 2.86
N ALA A 184 -8.75 7.78 2.62
CA ALA A 184 -7.97 6.86 1.80
C ALA A 184 -6.57 6.68 2.37
N ARG A 185 -6.05 5.46 2.31
CA ARG A 185 -4.73 5.10 2.84
C ARG A 185 -3.96 4.23 1.87
N TYR A 186 -2.65 4.23 2.02
CA TYR A 186 -1.72 3.44 1.23
C TYR A 186 -1.58 2.06 1.82
N VAL A 187 -1.46 1.04 0.96
CA VAL A 187 -1.23 -0.33 1.37
C VAL A 187 0.00 -0.85 0.64
N SER A 188 0.98 -1.32 1.42
CA SER A 188 2.05 -2.17 0.90
C SER A 188 1.58 -3.62 0.96
N CYS A 189 1.73 -4.37 -0.13
CA CYS A 189 1.17 -5.71 -0.23
C CYS A 189 1.95 -6.65 -1.16
N TYR A 190 1.65 -7.93 -1.02
CA TYR A 190 1.88 -8.96 -2.02
C TYR A 190 0.58 -9.25 -2.77
N ALA A 191 0.64 -9.51 -4.07
CA ALA A 191 -0.51 -9.95 -4.83
C ALA A 191 -0.10 -10.90 -5.96
N PRO A 192 -0.86 -11.98 -6.22
CA PRO A 192 -0.69 -12.74 -7.45
C PRO A 192 -1.11 -11.88 -8.64
N GLY A 193 -0.35 -11.93 -9.75
CA GLY A 193 -0.66 -11.19 -10.98
C GLY A 193 0.12 -9.89 -11.19
N VAL A 194 0.97 -9.50 -10.23
CA VAL A 194 1.89 -8.37 -10.38
C VAL A 194 2.97 -8.71 -11.41
N GLU A 195 3.11 -7.88 -12.44
CA GLU A 195 4.05 -8.08 -13.55
C GLU A 195 4.86 -6.80 -13.84
N PRO A 196 6.20 -6.84 -13.77
CA PRO A 196 7.01 -7.98 -13.31
C PRO A 196 6.81 -8.27 -11.82
N PRO A 197 7.07 -9.50 -11.35
CA PRO A 197 6.92 -9.86 -9.94
C PRO A 197 7.78 -8.97 -9.02
N ASP A 198 7.12 -8.25 -8.10
CA ASP A 198 7.74 -7.36 -7.12
C ASP A 198 6.78 -7.14 -5.93
N PHE A 199 7.23 -6.39 -4.92
CA PHE A 199 6.31 -5.77 -3.96
C PHE A 199 5.30 -4.89 -4.72
N HIS A 200 4.06 -4.87 -4.25
CA HIS A 200 3.01 -4.07 -4.86
C HIS A 200 2.47 -3.04 -3.88
N ALA A 201 1.83 -2.02 -4.44
CA ALA A 201 1.23 -0.93 -3.71
C ALA A 201 -0.13 -0.59 -4.27
N VAL A 202 -1.12 -0.50 -3.39
CA VAL A 202 -2.51 -0.20 -3.73
C VAL A 202 -3.07 0.85 -2.77
N ALA A 203 -4.25 1.37 -3.09
CA ALA A 203 -4.99 2.23 -2.18
C ALA A 203 -6.03 1.40 -1.40
N GLU A 204 -6.39 1.89 -0.22
CA GLU A 204 -7.64 1.55 0.45
C GLU A 204 -8.49 2.79 0.62
N VAL A 205 -9.80 2.66 0.42
CA VAL A 205 -10.78 3.71 0.69
C VAL A 205 -11.78 3.27 1.75
N PHE A 206 -12.19 4.19 2.61
CA PHE A 206 -13.23 3.92 3.61
C PHE A 206 -14.60 4.31 3.06
N LEU A 207 -15.48 3.33 2.92
CA LEU A 207 -16.85 3.50 2.42
C LEU A 207 -17.84 2.82 3.35
N LYS A 208 -19.12 3.16 3.22
CA LYS A 208 -20.19 2.57 4.01
C LYS A 208 -20.26 1.07 3.72
N ASP A 209 -20.34 0.29 4.79
CA ASP A 209 -20.48 -1.16 4.69
C ASP A 209 -21.94 -1.53 5.02
N PRO A 210 -22.67 -2.21 4.12
CA PRO A 210 -24.06 -2.55 4.35
C PRO A 210 -24.27 -3.56 5.50
N THR A 211 -23.21 -4.22 5.96
CA THR A 211 -23.22 -5.16 7.08
C THR A 211 -22.92 -4.51 8.43
N ILE A 212 -22.46 -3.24 8.43
CA ILE A 212 -22.11 -2.48 9.63
C ILE A 212 -23.08 -1.31 9.78
N GLU A 213 -23.98 -1.39 10.76
CA GLU A 213 -24.98 -0.35 11.00
C GLU A 213 -24.31 1.00 11.32
N GLY A 214 -24.56 2.01 10.48
CA GLY A 214 -23.99 3.36 10.62
C GLY A 214 -22.47 3.42 10.42
N GLY A 215 -21.82 2.34 10.00
CA GLY A 215 -20.38 2.25 9.87
C GLY A 215 -19.89 2.04 8.44
N GLY A 216 -18.60 1.75 8.34
CA GLY A 216 -17.92 1.52 7.08
C GLY A 216 -16.79 0.52 7.21
N ALA A 217 -16.18 0.19 6.08
CA ALA A 217 -15.02 -0.68 5.99
C ALA A 217 -14.01 -0.13 5.00
N TRP A 218 -12.77 -0.62 5.11
CA TRP A 218 -11.70 -0.32 4.17
C TRP A 218 -11.75 -1.29 2.99
N TYR A 219 -11.79 -0.75 1.77
CA TYR A 219 -11.81 -1.52 0.53
C TYR A 219 -10.58 -1.24 -0.32
N ILE A 220 -9.89 -2.30 -0.75
CA ILE A 220 -8.72 -2.20 -1.62
C ILE A 220 -9.14 -1.77 -3.02
N VAL A 221 -8.38 -0.85 -3.60
CA VAL A 221 -8.54 -0.35 -4.96
C VAL A 221 -7.16 -0.26 -5.62
N ASP A 222 -6.99 -0.95 -6.75
CA ASP A 222 -5.76 -0.95 -7.52
C ASP A 222 -5.96 -0.28 -8.89
N ALA A 223 -5.38 0.90 -9.06
CA ALA A 223 -5.43 1.63 -10.32
C ALA A 223 -4.47 1.08 -11.39
N THR A 224 -3.54 0.18 -11.04
CA THR A 224 -2.74 -0.51 -12.07
C THR A 224 -3.51 -1.67 -12.70
N GLY A 225 -4.53 -2.19 -12.00
CA GLY A 225 -5.31 -3.36 -12.41
C GLY A 225 -4.55 -4.69 -12.31
N MET A 226 -3.42 -4.73 -11.60
CA MET A 226 -2.58 -5.93 -11.49
C MET A 226 -3.00 -6.85 -10.33
N ALA A 227 -3.51 -6.27 -9.24
CA ALA A 227 -3.85 -7.01 -8.03
C ALA A 227 -5.36 -7.25 -7.90
N ASP A 228 -5.73 -8.51 -7.63
CA ASP A 228 -7.08 -8.87 -7.20
C ASP A 228 -7.25 -8.55 -5.69
N PRO A 229 -8.18 -7.65 -5.31
CA PRO A 229 -8.47 -7.34 -3.91
C PRO A 229 -8.74 -8.58 -3.04
N ALA A 230 -9.36 -9.63 -3.56
CA ALA A 230 -9.68 -10.85 -2.80
C ALA A 230 -8.43 -11.72 -2.52
N LYS A 231 -7.34 -11.51 -3.26
CA LYS A 231 -6.10 -12.31 -3.19
C LYS A 231 -4.89 -11.51 -2.70
N THR A 232 -5.08 -10.22 -2.46
CA THR A 232 -4.01 -9.31 -2.02
C THR A 232 -3.70 -9.52 -0.54
N VAL A 233 -2.44 -9.81 -0.23
CA VAL A 233 -1.91 -10.00 1.13
C VAL A 233 -1.26 -8.70 1.61
N LYS A 234 -1.83 -8.06 2.64
CA LYS A 234 -1.33 -6.82 3.22
C LYS A 234 -0.06 -7.06 4.04
N ILE A 235 0.93 -6.20 3.85
CA ILE A 235 2.14 -6.09 4.68
C ILE A 235 1.92 -5.00 5.74
N GLY A 236 1.38 -3.87 5.32
CA GLY A 236 1.13 -2.73 6.20
C GLY A 236 0.34 -1.64 5.50
N ILE A 237 -0.18 -0.71 6.29
CA ILE A 237 -0.92 0.45 5.78
C ILE A 237 -0.34 1.75 6.32
N GLY A 238 -0.57 2.87 5.62
CA GLY A 238 -0.03 4.16 6.00
C GLY A 238 -0.77 5.31 5.35
N ARG A 239 -0.51 6.55 5.75
CA ARG A 239 -1.08 7.72 5.08
C ARG A 239 -0.50 7.84 3.67
N ASP A 240 0.77 7.48 3.50
CA ASP A 240 1.40 7.22 2.21
C ASP A 240 2.62 6.28 2.38
N ALA A 241 3.48 6.19 1.37
CA ALA A 241 4.65 5.30 1.40
C ALA A 241 5.68 5.67 2.48
N ALA A 242 5.64 6.88 3.06
CA ALA A 242 6.57 7.28 4.13
C ALA A 242 6.37 6.44 5.40
N ASP A 243 5.15 5.97 5.64
CA ASP A 243 4.82 5.21 6.85
C ASP A 243 5.13 3.71 6.71
N VAL A 244 5.16 3.20 5.47
CA VAL A 244 5.21 1.74 5.15
C VAL A 244 6.22 1.35 4.07
N SER A 245 7.32 2.08 3.96
CA SER A 245 8.43 1.67 3.09
C SER A 245 9.00 0.32 3.54
N PHE A 246 9.22 -0.62 2.61
CA PHE A 246 9.75 -1.95 2.93
C PHE A 246 11.17 -1.90 3.52
N LEU A 247 11.94 -0.88 3.15
CA LEU A 247 13.25 -0.55 3.69
C LEU A 247 13.35 0.97 3.86
N THR A 248 13.51 1.40 5.11
CA THR A 248 13.94 2.76 5.45
C THR A 248 15.35 2.70 6.00
N SER A 249 16.26 3.53 5.49
CA SER A 249 17.64 3.59 5.96
C SER A 249 17.95 4.95 6.59
N PHE A 250 18.55 4.91 7.78
CA PHE A 250 19.05 6.08 8.51
C PHE A 250 20.55 6.24 8.25
N GLY A 251 20.90 6.20 6.98
CA GLY A 251 22.26 6.21 6.46
C GLY A 251 22.24 5.93 4.96
N MET A 252 23.41 5.89 4.35
CA MET A 252 23.53 5.41 2.97
C MET A 252 23.51 3.90 2.96
N ASN A 253 22.86 3.33 1.96
CA ASN A 253 22.91 1.91 1.64
C ASN A 253 23.06 1.76 0.13
N ASP A 254 23.72 0.69 -0.29
CA ASP A 254 23.79 0.28 -1.68
C ASP A 254 22.85 -0.92 -1.88
N PHE A 255 21.71 -0.68 -2.51
CA PHE A 255 20.70 -1.73 -2.73
C PHE A 255 21.14 -2.65 -3.87
N GLN A 256 21.30 -3.94 -3.57
CA GLN A 256 21.94 -4.89 -4.49
C GLN A 256 20.92 -5.67 -5.32
N SER A 257 19.90 -6.25 -4.67
CA SER A 257 18.91 -7.09 -5.38
C SER A 257 17.58 -7.18 -4.63
N SER A 258 16.52 -7.47 -5.40
CA SER A 258 15.18 -7.82 -4.92
C SER A 258 14.60 -8.92 -5.80
N SER A 259 13.84 -9.83 -5.20
CA SER A 259 13.04 -10.84 -5.89
C SER A 259 11.81 -11.13 -5.05
N VAL A 260 10.63 -11.03 -5.65
CA VAL A 260 9.36 -11.35 -5.00
C VAL A 260 8.57 -12.28 -5.91
N GLU A 261 8.13 -13.41 -5.38
CA GLU A 261 7.28 -14.38 -6.06
C GLU A 261 6.02 -14.59 -5.23
N VAL A 262 4.86 -14.49 -5.88
CA VAL A 262 3.54 -14.65 -5.24
C VAL A 262 2.66 -15.53 -6.11
N SER A 263 2.13 -16.60 -5.54
CA SER A 263 1.26 -17.55 -6.26
C SER A 263 0.13 -18.06 -5.38
N GLU A 264 -0.95 -18.54 -6.01
CA GLU A 264 -1.96 -19.31 -5.29
C GLU A 264 -1.45 -20.73 -5.05
N SER A 265 -1.61 -21.26 -3.84
CA SER A 265 -1.28 -22.65 -3.52
C SER A 265 -2.13 -23.62 -4.35
N ASN A 266 -1.52 -24.73 -4.78
CA ASN A 266 -2.21 -25.84 -5.44
C ASN A 266 -3.10 -26.65 -4.49
#